data_AF-A0A351TSP6-F1
#
_entry.id   AF-A0A351TSP6-F1
#
_cell.length_a   1.000
_cell.length_b   1.000
_cell.length_c   1.000
_cell.angle_alpha   90.00
_cell.angle_beta   90.00
_cell.angle_gamma   90.00
#
_symmetry.space_group_name_H-M   'P 1'
#
loop_
_entity.id
_entity.type
_entity.pdbx_description
1 polymer ?
#
loop_
_entity_poly.entity_id
_entity_poly.type
_entity_poly.pdbx_seq_one_letter_code
_entity_poly.pdbx_strand_id
1 'polypeptide(L)'
;MRVNPNEDCLYPDYYLPPYHNGKKLRLVQGYLPKTNLLYANHYEAEILRLLAKFATEHETVKNMVCHTLKRFEKTCFGNSCTQGECIAAGICVLRLLAAIQTMDETWIDKLLTPLGEAFLSFGAGQAASRKEIPLSYLLMAFTDINNEKTKNLLEQKREWLVQLLRKGWLTGRLSNGKISEGDTYNLLGKYIIRNAVCTLPEYPDKENYRIYVNDVDGRCHCSIPA
;
A
#
# COMPACT_ATOMS: atom_id res chain seq x y z
N MET A 1 17.86 25.43 -9.35
CA MET A 1 17.24 25.45 -8.00
C MET A 1 18.35 25.70 -6.99
N ARG A 2 18.23 26.73 -6.14
CA ARG A 2 19.10 26.88 -4.97
C ARG A 2 18.56 25.94 -3.90
N VAL A 3 19.40 25.02 -3.44
CA VAL A 3 19.06 24.08 -2.36
C VAL A 3 19.36 24.79 -1.04
N ASN A 4 18.36 24.92 -0.16
CA ASN A 4 18.55 25.35 1.22
C ASN A 4 18.52 24.10 2.11
N PRO A 5 19.68 23.63 2.62
CA PRO A 5 19.76 22.38 3.38
C PRO A 5 18.84 22.32 4.62
N ASN A 6 18.50 23.48 5.18
CA ASN A 6 17.63 23.59 6.36
C ASN A 6 16.14 23.50 5.99
N GLU A 7 15.78 23.73 4.72
CA GLU A 7 14.38 23.72 4.24
C GLU A 7 14.08 22.56 3.27
N ASP A 8 15.14 21.96 2.70
CA ASP A 8 15.11 20.88 1.71
C ASP A 8 15.60 19.54 2.31
N CYS A 9 15.33 19.31 3.59
CA CYS A 9 15.64 18.04 4.23
C CYS A 9 14.69 16.94 3.73
N LEU A 10 15.24 15.92 3.06
CA LEU A 10 14.49 14.75 2.59
C LEU A 10 14.44 13.60 3.61
N TYR A 11 15.21 13.68 4.70
CA TYR A 11 15.27 12.63 5.73
C TYR A 11 14.15 12.79 6.77
N PRO A 12 13.66 11.69 7.37
CA PRO A 12 12.66 11.74 8.44
C PRO A 12 13.12 12.53 9.66
N ASP A 13 12.15 13.10 10.39
CA ASP A 13 12.41 13.94 11.57
C ASP A 13 12.06 13.23 12.89
N TYR A 14 11.10 12.30 12.87
CA TYR A 14 10.50 11.73 14.09
C TYR A 14 10.84 10.26 14.31
N TYR A 15 10.78 9.46 13.25
CA TYR A 15 10.97 8.02 13.36
C TYR A 15 12.05 7.56 12.39
N LEU A 16 13.22 7.28 12.94
CA LEU A 16 14.35 6.75 12.20
C LEU A 16 14.33 5.22 12.22
N PRO A 17 14.60 4.57 11.07
CA PRO A 17 14.75 3.13 11.05
C PRO A 17 15.99 2.70 11.86
N PRO A 18 16.06 1.43 12.33
CA PRO A 18 17.21 0.93 13.05
C PRO A 18 18.52 1.10 12.25
N TYR A 19 19.57 1.63 12.91
CA TYR A 19 20.90 1.89 12.35
C TYR A 19 21.92 0.86 12.91
N HIS A 20 23.09 0.69 12.27
CA HIS A 20 24.18 -0.23 12.68
C HIS A 20 23.77 -1.69 12.99
N ASN A 21 23.89 -2.59 12.00
CA ASN A 21 23.57 -4.04 12.10
C ASN A 21 22.08 -4.38 12.35
N GLY A 22 21.20 -3.40 12.42
CA GLY A 22 19.76 -3.62 12.36
C GLY A 22 19.30 -4.08 10.97
N LYS A 23 18.58 -5.20 10.91
CA LYS A 23 17.95 -5.67 9.66
C LYS A 23 16.84 -4.69 9.26
N LYS A 24 16.82 -4.24 7.99
CA LYS A 24 15.71 -3.43 7.48
C LYS A 24 14.38 -4.17 7.71
N LEU A 25 13.42 -3.46 8.28
CA LEU A 25 12.09 -3.98 8.53
C LEU A 25 11.28 -3.92 7.24
N ARG A 26 10.58 -5.02 6.94
CA ARG A 26 9.67 -5.09 5.81
C ARG A 26 8.24 -4.85 6.30
N LEU A 27 7.39 -4.34 5.42
CA LEU A 27 5.97 -4.35 5.72
C LEU A 27 5.45 -5.78 5.80
N VAL A 28 4.30 -5.95 6.45
CA VAL A 28 3.65 -7.26 6.63
C VAL A 28 3.30 -7.96 5.31
N GLN A 29 3.21 -7.21 4.21
CA GLN A 29 3.03 -7.71 2.84
C GLN A 29 4.36 -7.92 2.07
N GLY A 30 5.50 -7.82 2.74
CA GLY A 30 6.83 -8.09 2.19
C GLY A 30 7.52 -6.95 1.47
N TYR A 31 6.81 -5.85 1.22
CA TYR A 31 7.37 -4.68 0.53
C TYR A 31 8.48 -4.02 1.36
N LEU A 32 9.57 -3.68 0.69
CA LEU A 32 10.75 -3.04 1.25
C LEU A 32 11.39 -2.12 0.20
N PRO A 33 11.43 -0.80 0.42
CA PRO A 33 12.20 0.10 -0.43
C PRO A 33 13.70 -0.24 -0.42
N LYS A 34 14.32 -0.27 -1.59
CA LYS A 34 15.75 -0.52 -1.81
C LYS A 34 16.56 0.68 -1.32
N THR A 35 16.18 1.88 -1.71
CA THR A 35 16.87 3.12 -1.36
C THR A 35 16.66 3.48 0.12
N ASN A 36 17.75 3.77 0.85
CA ASN A 36 17.69 4.10 2.28
C ASN A 36 16.81 5.33 2.57
N LEU A 37 16.89 6.35 1.72
CA LEU A 37 16.07 7.57 1.85
C LEU A 37 14.57 7.25 1.81
N LEU A 38 14.13 6.49 0.81
CA LEU A 38 12.72 6.12 0.67
C LEU A 38 12.28 5.13 1.74
N TYR A 39 13.16 4.21 2.14
CA TYR A 39 12.92 3.31 3.27
C TYR A 39 12.68 4.09 4.57
N ALA A 40 13.51 5.08 4.88
CA ALA A 40 13.36 5.89 6.09
C ALA A 40 12.06 6.70 6.08
N ASN A 41 11.73 7.36 4.96
CA ASN A 41 10.46 8.09 4.81
C ASN A 41 9.24 7.17 4.91
N HIS A 42 9.32 5.98 4.30
CA HIS A 42 8.29 4.97 4.40
C HIS A 42 8.09 4.47 5.84
N TYR A 43 9.19 4.31 6.58
CA TYR A 43 9.17 3.87 7.97
C TYR A 43 8.43 4.88 8.86
N GLU A 44 8.80 6.16 8.74
CA GLU A 44 8.14 7.23 9.49
C GLU A 44 6.67 7.39 9.14
N ALA A 45 6.36 7.43 7.84
CA ALA A 45 4.99 7.63 7.38
C ALA A 45 4.03 6.51 7.82
N GLU A 46 4.46 5.24 7.80
CA GLU A 46 3.60 4.15 8.28
C GLU A 46 3.39 4.19 9.80
N ILE A 47 4.39 4.59 10.59
CA ILE A 47 4.23 4.78 12.03
C ILE A 47 3.24 5.92 12.30
N LEU A 48 3.44 7.06 11.65
CA LEU A 48 2.54 8.21 11.79
C LEU A 48 1.13 7.90 11.32
N ARG A 49 0.96 7.10 10.26
CA ARG A 49 -0.36 6.62 9.81
C ARG A 49 -1.08 5.81 10.87
N LEU A 50 -0.38 4.91 11.56
CA LEU A 50 -0.95 4.13 12.66
C LEU A 50 -1.30 5.03 13.84
N LEU A 51 -0.40 5.93 14.24
CA LEU A 51 -0.65 6.89 15.31
C LEU A 51 -1.85 7.80 15.00
N ALA A 52 -1.96 8.31 13.77
CA ALA A 52 -3.09 9.11 13.34
C ALA A 52 -4.42 8.35 13.45
N LYS A 53 -4.44 7.03 13.21
CA LYS A 53 -5.65 6.20 13.35
C LYS A 53 -6.00 5.86 14.80
N PHE A 54 -5.01 5.68 15.67
CA PHE A 54 -5.23 5.19 17.05
C PHE A 54 -5.16 6.26 18.13
N ALA A 55 -4.59 7.42 17.83
CA ALA A 55 -4.41 8.55 18.74
C ALA A 55 -4.89 9.85 18.08
N THR A 56 -6.11 9.83 17.52
CA THR A 56 -6.67 10.90 16.68
C THR A 56 -6.66 12.27 17.35
N GLU A 57 -6.87 12.33 18.67
CA GLU A 57 -6.91 13.59 19.43
C GLU A 57 -5.58 14.00 20.07
N HIS A 58 -4.51 13.22 19.88
CA HIS A 58 -3.23 13.53 20.51
C HIS A 58 -2.52 14.66 19.75
N GLU A 59 -2.41 15.84 20.37
CA GLU A 59 -1.88 17.05 19.75
C GLU A 59 -0.45 16.87 19.19
N THR A 60 0.43 16.18 19.90
CA THR A 60 1.77 15.84 19.38
C THR A 60 1.70 15.01 18.09
N VAL A 61 0.76 14.07 17.97
CA VAL A 61 0.59 13.26 16.76
C VAL A 61 0.11 14.13 15.61
N LYS A 62 -0.88 15.01 15.85
CA LYS A 62 -1.36 15.98 14.85
C LYS A 62 -0.22 16.85 14.32
N ASN A 63 0.63 17.36 15.23
CA ASN A 63 1.78 18.19 14.88
C ASN A 63 2.84 17.43 14.09
N MET A 64 3.19 16.20 14.50
CA MET A 64 4.14 15.36 13.76
C MET A 64 3.64 15.06 12.34
N VAL A 65 2.37 14.69 12.19
CA VAL A 65 1.76 14.40 10.89
C VAL A 65 1.75 15.65 10.00
N CYS A 66 1.33 16.79 10.52
CA CYS A 66 1.31 18.06 9.78
C CYS A 66 2.72 18.46 9.30
N HIS A 67 3.72 18.34 10.17
CA HIS A 67 5.11 18.61 9.82
C HIS A 67 5.62 17.66 8.72
N THR A 68 5.39 16.35 8.87
CA THR A 68 5.80 15.35 7.88
C THR A 68 5.10 15.55 6.53
N LEU A 69 3.82 15.90 6.51
CA LEU A 69 3.10 16.21 5.27
C LEU A 69 3.67 17.45 4.57
N LYS A 70 3.91 18.56 5.30
CA LYS A 70 4.57 19.76 4.73
C LYS A 70 5.93 19.46 4.11
N ARG A 71 6.68 18.52 4.69
CA ARG A 71 7.94 18.05 4.10
C ARG A 71 7.69 17.23 2.84
N PHE A 72 6.71 16.31 2.85
CA PHE A 72 6.34 15.51 1.68
C PHE A 72 5.83 16.35 0.50
N GLU A 73 5.11 17.46 0.73
CA GLU A 73 4.71 18.39 -0.35
C GLU A 73 5.89 18.92 -1.17
N LYS A 74 7.09 18.93 -0.59
CA LYS A 74 8.31 19.40 -1.25
C LYS A 74 9.09 18.29 -1.95
N THR A 75 8.71 17.02 -1.80
CA THR A 75 9.45 15.88 -2.37
C THR A 75 8.88 15.42 -3.71
N CYS A 76 9.66 14.67 -4.48
CA CYS A 76 9.19 14.09 -5.75
C CYS A 76 8.04 13.09 -5.55
N PHE A 77 8.04 12.33 -4.46
CA PHE A 77 7.03 11.31 -4.17
C PHE A 77 5.75 11.89 -3.56
N GLY A 78 5.79 13.08 -2.95
CA GLY A 78 4.58 13.86 -2.65
C GLY A 78 4.01 14.62 -3.85
N ASN A 79 4.72 14.64 -4.98
CA ASN A 79 4.31 15.33 -6.21
C ASN A 79 4.17 14.39 -7.42
N SER A 80 3.77 13.15 -7.19
CA SER A 80 3.37 12.21 -8.24
C SER A 80 4.47 11.77 -9.22
N CYS A 81 5.71 11.65 -8.75
CA CYS A 81 6.79 11.07 -9.54
C CYS A 81 6.43 9.63 -9.98
N THR A 82 6.35 9.41 -11.29
CA THR A 82 5.94 8.14 -11.93
C THR A 82 7.12 7.21 -12.25
N GLN A 83 8.26 7.43 -11.61
CA GLN A 83 9.51 6.71 -11.88
C GLN A 83 10.08 6.06 -10.62
N GLY A 84 10.58 4.85 -10.74
CA GLY A 84 11.35 4.21 -9.69
C GLY A 84 10.52 3.92 -8.44
N GLU A 85 11.23 3.88 -7.32
CA GLU A 85 10.66 3.64 -6.00
C GLU A 85 9.85 4.84 -5.46
N CYS A 86 9.94 6.01 -6.11
CA CYS A 86 9.15 7.18 -5.75
C CYS A 86 7.65 6.92 -5.87
N ILE A 87 7.23 6.02 -6.76
CA ILE A 87 5.82 5.63 -6.90
C ILE A 87 5.32 4.99 -5.61
N ALA A 88 6.07 4.03 -5.06
CA ALA A 88 5.69 3.33 -3.84
C ALA A 88 5.77 4.24 -2.60
N ALA A 89 6.71 5.19 -2.57
CA ALA A 89 6.70 6.24 -1.56
C ALA A 89 5.47 7.15 -1.70
N GLY A 90 5.03 7.46 -2.92
CA GLY A 90 3.77 8.20 -3.17
C GLY A 90 2.54 7.45 -2.67
N ILE A 91 2.49 6.12 -2.79
CA ILE A 91 1.44 5.29 -2.16
C ILE A 91 1.46 5.48 -0.64
N CYS A 92 2.65 5.52 -0.01
CA CYS A 92 2.76 5.72 1.44
C CYS A 92 2.23 7.10 1.88
N VAL A 93 2.55 8.17 1.13
CA VAL A 93 2.00 9.51 1.36
C VAL A 93 0.48 9.49 1.24
N LEU A 94 -0.06 8.85 0.20
CA LEU A 94 -1.49 8.73 -0.04
C LEU A 94 -2.22 8.03 1.12
N ARG A 95 -1.61 6.98 1.67
CA ARG A 95 -2.15 6.26 2.84
C ARG A 95 -2.11 7.06 4.13
N LEU A 96 -1.11 7.94 4.29
CA LEU A 96 -1.05 8.86 5.43
C LEU A 96 -2.12 9.96 5.30
N LEU A 97 -2.30 10.53 4.10
CA LEU A 97 -3.38 11.47 3.81
C LEU A 97 -4.76 10.88 4.08
N ALA A 98 -4.98 9.61 3.71
CA ALA A 98 -6.23 8.91 3.98
C ALA A 98 -6.47 8.60 5.48
N ALA A 99 -5.44 8.69 6.33
CA ALA A 99 -5.56 8.41 7.76
C ALA A 99 -5.90 9.65 8.61
N ILE A 100 -5.85 10.86 8.04
CA ILE A 100 -6.18 12.10 8.73
C ILE A 100 -7.60 12.58 8.39
N GLN A 101 -8.25 13.23 9.36
CA GLN A 101 -9.66 13.62 9.27
C GLN A 101 -9.92 14.78 8.28
N THR A 102 -8.95 15.67 8.12
CA THR A 102 -8.97 16.77 7.13
C THR A 102 -8.28 16.31 5.86
N MET A 103 -9.04 15.59 5.04
CA MET A 103 -8.55 15.01 3.79
C MET A 103 -8.33 16.12 2.74
N ASP A 104 -7.09 16.39 2.34
CA ASP A 104 -6.81 17.26 1.19
C ASP A 104 -7.13 16.52 -0.10
N GLU A 105 -8.37 16.68 -0.57
CA GLU A 105 -8.87 16.01 -1.77
C GLU A 105 -8.07 16.38 -3.02
N THR A 106 -7.54 17.61 -3.10
CA THR A 106 -6.77 18.07 -4.26
C THR A 106 -5.43 17.35 -4.32
N TRP A 107 -4.75 17.21 -3.17
CA TRP A 107 -3.49 16.51 -3.10
C TRP A 107 -3.66 15.00 -3.31
N ILE A 108 -4.72 14.41 -2.75
CA ILE A 108 -5.09 13.02 -3.02
C ILE A 108 -5.32 12.82 -4.51
N ASP A 109 -6.09 13.69 -5.17
CA ASP A 109 -6.40 13.55 -6.58
C ASP A 109 -5.12 13.59 -7.44
N LYS A 110 -4.21 14.52 -7.12
CA LYS A 110 -2.90 14.67 -7.75
C LYS A 110 -2.07 13.39 -7.68
N LEU A 111 -2.03 12.72 -6.52
CA LEU A 111 -1.29 11.46 -6.34
C LEU A 111 -2.04 10.26 -6.95
N LEU A 112 -3.36 10.22 -6.78
CA LEU A 112 -4.22 9.11 -7.16
C LEU A 112 -4.36 8.98 -8.68
N THR A 113 -4.42 10.08 -9.44
CA THR A 113 -4.59 10.04 -10.91
C THR A 113 -3.53 9.16 -11.60
N PRO A 114 -2.22 9.45 -11.50
CA PRO A 114 -1.21 8.65 -12.19
C PRO A 114 -1.07 7.22 -11.63
N LEU A 115 -1.37 7.03 -10.33
CA LEU A 115 -1.42 5.70 -9.73
C LEU A 115 -2.59 4.86 -10.27
N GLY A 116 -3.76 5.49 -10.48
CA GLY A 116 -4.93 4.89 -11.09
C GLY A 116 -4.69 4.50 -12.54
N GLU A 117 -4.11 5.38 -13.35
CA GLU A 117 -3.70 5.06 -14.72
C GLU A 117 -2.73 3.88 -14.76
N ALA A 118 -1.74 3.87 -13.87
CA ALA A 118 -0.79 2.77 -13.78
C ALA A 118 -1.48 1.45 -13.37
N PHE A 119 -2.43 1.51 -12.44
CA PHE A 119 -3.25 0.35 -12.04
C PHE A 119 -4.07 -0.20 -13.21
N LEU A 120 -4.71 0.67 -14.00
CA LEU A 120 -5.49 0.26 -15.17
C LEU A 120 -4.60 -0.38 -16.24
N SER A 121 -3.31 -0.02 -16.32
CA SER A 121 -2.34 -0.63 -17.23
C SER A 121 -1.86 -2.03 -16.83
N PHE A 122 -2.18 -2.52 -15.62
CA PHE A 122 -1.76 -3.86 -15.20
C PHE A 122 -2.41 -4.95 -16.06
N GLY A 123 -1.60 -5.91 -16.50
CA GLY A 123 -2.04 -7.09 -17.25
C GLY A 123 -2.88 -8.06 -16.40
N ALA A 124 -3.36 -9.14 -17.02
CA ALA A 124 -4.30 -10.08 -16.39
C ALA A 124 -3.67 -11.10 -15.40
N GLY A 125 -2.34 -11.07 -15.21
CA GLY A 125 -1.62 -12.07 -14.40
C GLY A 125 -1.46 -11.71 -12.91
N GLN A 126 -1.14 -12.71 -12.07
CA GLN A 126 -0.77 -12.49 -10.66
C GLN A 126 0.53 -11.69 -10.50
N ALA A 127 1.47 -11.89 -11.44
CA ALA A 127 2.71 -11.13 -11.53
C ALA A 127 2.55 -9.82 -12.33
N ALA A 128 1.32 -9.41 -12.64
CA ALA A 128 1.05 -8.15 -13.33
C ALA A 128 1.27 -6.98 -12.38
N SER A 129 2.55 -6.69 -12.15
CA SER A 129 3.02 -5.46 -11.56
C SER A 129 3.84 -4.74 -12.62
N ARG A 130 3.62 -3.45 -12.82
CA ARG A 130 4.69 -2.59 -13.34
C ARG A 130 5.84 -2.71 -12.34
N LYS A 131 7.09 -2.98 -12.77
CA LYS A 131 8.27 -3.42 -11.99
C LYS A 131 8.58 -2.70 -10.65
N GLU A 132 7.83 -1.66 -10.31
CA GLU A 132 8.07 -0.72 -9.22
C GLU A 132 6.81 -0.41 -8.38
N ILE A 133 5.61 -0.87 -8.81
CA ILE A 133 4.35 -0.59 -8.12
C ILE A 133 3.86 -1.85 -7.38
N PRO A 134 3.96 -1.90 -6.04
CA PRO A 134 3.43 -2.99 -5.25
C PRO A 134 1.89 -3.00 -5.28
N LEU A 135 1.27 -3.89 -6.07
CA LEU A 135 -0.19 -4.00 -6.23
C LEU A 135 -0.91 -4.08 -4.87
N SER A 136 -0.45 -4.96 -3.97
CA SER A 136 -1.06 -5.11 -2.65
C SER A 136 -1.07 -3.79 -1.87
N TYR A 137 0.02 -3.03 -1.95
CA TYR A 137 0.14 -1.76 -1.25
C TYR A 137 -0.74 -0.67 -1.89
N LEU A 138 -0.86 -0.67 -3.22
CA LEU A 138 -1.75 0.24 -3.94
C LEU A 138 -3.23 -0.03 -3.61
N LEU A 139 -3.64 -1.31 -3.59
CA LEU A 139 -5.00 -1.70 -3.20
C LEU A 139 -5.31 -1.29 -1.76
N MET A 140 -4.35 -1.40 -0.83
CA MET A 140 -4.52 -0.88 0.53
C MET A 140 -4.80 0.63 0.52
N ALA A 141 -4.09 1.41 -0.29
CA ALA A 141 -4.36 2.84 -0.41
C ALA A 141 -5.75 3.14 -0.98
N PHE A 142 -6.20 2.40 -2.00
CA PHE A 142 -7.56 2.55 -2.52
C PHE A 142 -8.62 2.24 -1.46
N THR A 143 -8.41 1.20 -0.65
CA THR A 143 -9.32 0.87 0.46
C THR A 143 -9.25 1.84 1.63
N ASP A 144 -8.08 2.46 1.88
CA ASP A 144 -7.94 3.48 2.92
C ASP A 144 -8.68 4.78 2.52
N ILE A 145 -8.66 5.16 1.23
CA ILE A 145 -9.36 6.36 0.70
C ILE A 145 -10.86 6.11 0.53
N ASN A 146 -11.25 5.00 -0.10
CA ASN A 146 -12.63 4.52 -0.27
C ASN A 146 -13.65 5.59 -0.78
N ASN A 147 -13.21 6.48 -1.67
CA ASN A 147 -14.06 7.46 -2.32
C ASN A 147 -14.54 6.97 -3.71
N GLU A 148 -15.42 7.74 -4.35
CA GLU A 148 -15.98 7.42 -5.67
C GLU A 148 -14.89 7.13 -6.73
N LYS A 149 -13.82 7.94 -6.76
CA LYS A 149 -12.72 7.74 -7.70
C LYS A 149 -12.03 6.39 -7.53
N THR A 150 -11.71 6.00 -6.30
CA THR A 150 -11.10 4.69 -6.02
C THR A 150 -12.04 3.54 -6.35
N LYS A 151 -13.34 3.68 -6.07
CA LYS A 151 -14.36 2.68 -6.43
C LYS A 151 -14.45 2.52 -7.95
N ASN A 152 -14.46 3.61 -8.71
CA ASN A 152 -14.48 3.59 -10.18
C ASN A 152 -13.23 2.93 -10.78
N LEU A 153 -12.05 3.10 -10.16
CA LEU A 153 -10.83 2.39 -10.58
C LEU A 153 -10.95 0.89 -10.33
N LEU A 154 -11.40 0.49 -9.14
CA LEU A 154 -11.58 -0.91 -8.76
C LEU A 154 -12.62 -1.60 -9.63
N GLU A 155 -13.70 -0.91 -9.95
CA GLU A 155 -14.81 -1.38 -10.80
C GLU A 155 -14.32 -1.74 -12.21
N GLN A 156 -13.50 -0.90 -12.84
CA GLN A 156 -12.90 -1.17 -14.16
C GLN A 156 -12.00 -2.42 -14.19
N LYS A 157 -11.53 -2.86 -13.02
CA LYS A 157 -10.69 -4.04 -12.85
C LYS A 157 -11.38 -5.14 -12.04
N ARG A 158 -12.69 -5.04 -11.83
CA ARG A 158 -13.48 -5.94 -10.97
C ARG A 158 -13.27 -7.40 -11.34
N GLU A 159 -13.52 -7.77 -12.59
CA GLU A 159 -13.43 -9.16 -13.04
C GLU A 159 -12.04 -9.74 -12.79
N TRP A 160 -11.00 -8.96 -13.08
CA TRP A 160 -9.62 -9.35 -12.83
C TRP A 160 -9.33 -9.53 -11.33
N LEU A 161 -9.77 -8.61 -10.48
CA LEU A 161 -9.60 -8.71 -9.03
C LEU A 161 -10.33 -9.94 -8.45
N VAL A 162 -11.55 -10.21 -8.91
CA VAL A 162 -12.33 -11.38 -8.50
C VAL A 162 -11.66 -12.68 -8.96
N GLN A 163 -11.16 -12.73 -10.20
CA GLN A 163 -10.41 -13.88 -10.69
C GLN A 163 -9.12 -14.10 -9.90
N LEU A 164 -8.38 -13.03 -9.58
CA LEU A 164 -7.20 -13.10 -8.71
C LEU A 164 -7.55 -13.63 -7.32
N LEU A 165 -8.70 -13.20 -6.76
CA LEU A 165 -9.19 -13.64 -5.46
C LEU A 165 -9.56 -15.14 -5.48
N ARG A 166 -10.20 -15.63 -6.54
CA ARG A 166 -10.58 -17.05 -6.70
C ARG A 166 -9.38 -17.97 -6.96
N LYS A 167 -8.38 -17.51 -7.72
CA LYS A 167 -7.22 -18.32 -8.12
C LYS A 167 -6.44 -18.84 -6.91
N GLY A 168 -6.04 -20.12 -6.91
CA GLY A 168 -5.18 -20.69 -5.87
C GLY A 168 -3.73 -20.17 -5.93
N TRP A 169 -3.25 -19.53 -4.86
CA TRP A 169 -1.90 -18.96 -4.77
C TRP A 169 -1.01 -19.79 -3.85
N LEU A 170 0.24 -20.01 -4.23
CA LEU A 170 1.19 -20.74 -3.38
C LEU A 170 1.37 -19.99 -2.06
N THR A 171 1.33 -20.68 -0.94
CA THR A 171 1.64 -20.09 0.38
C THR A 171 2.90 -20.73 0.92
N GLY A 172 4.03 -20.04 0.77
CA GLY A 172 5.26 -20.29 1.54
C GLY A 172 5.79 -21.73 1.62
N ARG A 173 5.29 -22.72 0.87
CA ARG A 173 5.84 -24.06 0.78
C ARG A 173 6.01 -24.40 -0.69
N LEU A 174 7.26 -24.41 -1.12
CA LEU A 174 7.64 -24.94 -2.41
C LEU A 174 7.56 -26.47 -2.38
N SER A 175 7.48 -27.11 -3.55
CA SER A 175 7.47 -28.58 -3.70
C SER A 175 8.69 -29.27 -3.09
N ASN A 176 9.78 -28.53 -2.83
CA ASN A 176 10.99 -29.01 -2.18
C ASN A 176 11.00 -28.79 -0.65
N GLY A 177 9.85 -28.44 -0.04
CA GLY A 177 9.71 -28.19 1.39
C GLY A 177 10.27 -26.86 1.88
N LYS A 178 10.91 -26.05 1.01
CA LYS A 178 11.45 -24.74 1.39
C LYS A 178 10.37 -23.66 1.39
N ILE A 179 10.61 -22.63 2.21
CA ILE A 179 9.76 -21.45 2.25
C ILE A 179 10.17 -20.46 1.16
N SER A 180 9.23 -20.10 0.29
CA SER A 180 9.39 -18.98 -0.63
C SER A 180 9.00 -17.69 0.10
N GLU A 181 9.99 -16.84 0.40
CA GLU A 181 9.78 -15.57 1.11
C GLU A 181 8.82 -14.62 0.38
N GLY A 182 8.71 -14.69 -0.95
CA GLY A 182 7.73 -13.89 -1.69
C GLY A 182 6.30 -14.42 -1.50
N ASP A 183 6.14 -15.74 -1.47
CA ASP A 183 4.85 -16.41 -1.40
C ASP A 183 4.29 -16.50 0.02
N THR A 184 5.09 -16.26 1.06
CA THR A 184 4.60 -16.20 2.45
C THR A 184 3.56 -15.10 2.66
N TYR A 185 3.56 -14.06 1.81
CA TYR A 185 2.63 -12.93 1.91
C TYR A 185 1.33 -13.14 1.11
N ASN A 186 1.21 -14.23 0.34
CA ASN A 186 0.07 -14.45 -0.55
C ASN A 186 -1.26 -14.58 0.20
N LEU A 187 -1.24 -15.10 1.44
CA LEU A 187 -2.43 -15.13 2.30
C LEU A 187 -2.93 -13.72 2.60
N LEU A 188 -2.03 -12.82 3.04
CA LEU A 188 -2.35 -11.42 3.27
C LEU A 188 -2.78 -10.71 1.98
N GLY A 189 -2.11 -11.03 0.85
CA GLY A 189 -2.48 -10.53 -0.46
C GLY A 189 -3.93 -10.82 -0.83
N LYS A 190 -4.45 -12.01 -0.50
CA LYS A 190 -5.88 -12.32 -0.68
C LYS A 190 -6.78 -11.46 0.18
N TYR A 191 -6.44 -11.24 1.45
CA TYR A 191 -7.23 -10.35 2.32
C TYR A 191 -7.27 -8.92 1.81
N ILE A 192 -6.15 -8.43 1.26
CA ILE A 192 -6.07 -7.10 0.64
C ILE A 192 -6.98 -7.02 -0.60
N ILE A 193 -6.92 -8.01 -1.50
CA ILE A 193 -7.78 -8.05 -2.69
C ILE A 193 -9.25 -8.14 -2.29
N ARG A 194 -9.59 -9.00 -1.32
CA ARG A 194 -10.96 -9.10 -0.79
C ARG A 194 -11.44 -7.74 -0.31
N ASN A 195 -10.65 -7.03 0.51
CA ASN A 195 -11.05 -5.73 1.03
C ASN A 195 -11.31 -4.72 -0.09
N ALA A 196 -10.49 -4.73 -1.15
CA ALA A 196 -10.70 -3.88 -2.32
C ALA A 196 -12.00 -4.24 -3.06
N VAL A 197 -12.23 -5.52 -3.35
CA VAL A 197 -13.47 -5.99 -3.99
C VAL A 197 -14.70 -5.61 -3.16
N CYS A 198 -14.65 -5.74 -1.82
CA CYS A 198 -15.76 -5.43 -0.94
C CYS A 198 -16.09 -3.93 -0.80
N THR A 199 -15.30 -3.02 -1.38
CA THR A 199 -15.71 -1.61 -1.51
C THR A 199 -16.73 -1.38 -2.61
N LEU A 200 -16.90 -2.36 -3.52
CA LEU A 200 -17.86 -2.31 -4.61
C LEU A 200 -19.26 -2.70 -4.09
N PRO A 201 -20.33 -2.02 -4.51
CA PRO A 201 -21.69 -2.24 -4.00
C PRO A 201 -22.22 -3.66 -4.13
N GLU A 202 -21.73 -4.44 -5.08
CA GLU A 202 -22.14 -5.83 -5.33
C GLU A 202 -21.53 -6.83 -4.32
N TYR A 203 -20.52 -6.43 -3.54
CA TYR A 203 -19.73 -7.33 -2.68
C TYR A 203 -19.53 -6.86 -1.21
N PRO A 204 -20.49 -6.19 -0.55
CA PRO A 204 -20.23 -5.45 0.68
C PRO A 204 -19.84 -6.32 1.89
N ASP A 205 -20.30 -7.57 1.95
CA ASP A 205 -20.17 -8.43 3.13
C ASP A 205 -18.88 -9.25 3.12
N LYS A 206 -17.76 -8.59 3.45
CA LYS A 206 -16.42 -9.21 3.53
C LYS A 206 -16.36 -10.42 4.47
N GLU A 207 -17.24 -10.51 5.46
CA GLU A 207 -17.38 -11.60 6.43
C GLU A 207 -17.78 -12.91 5.77
N ASN A 208 -18.49 -12.83 4.63
CA ASN A 208 -18.95 -14.00 3.90
C ASN A 208 -17.83 -14.62 3.02
N TYR A 209 -16.71 -13.91 2.86
CA TYR A 209 -15.56 -14.40 2.11
C TYR A 209 -14.63 -15.21 3.01
N ARG A 210 -14.45 -16.49 2.70
CA ARG A 210 -13.53 -17.36 3.43
C ARG A 210 -12.23 -17.52 2.67
N ILE A 211 -11.15 -16.98 3.21
CA ILE A 211 -9.79 -17.24 2.75
C ILE A 211 -9.22 -18.39 3.57
N TYR A 212 -8.67 -19.41 2.92
CA TYR A 212 -8.13 -20.60 3.56
C TYR A 212 -6.96 -21.17 2.76
N VAL A 213 -6.09 -21.93 3.42
CA VAL A 213 -5.07 -22.74 2.77
C VAL A 213 -5.65 -24.15 2.59
N ASN A 214 -5.60 -24.66 1.37
CA ASN A 214 -6.02 -26.02 1.08
C ASN A 214 -4.84 -26.97 1.34
N ASP A 215 -5.05 -27.97 2.19
CA ASP A 215 -4.00 -28.90 2.62
C ASP A 215 -3.57 -29.87 1.50
N VAL A 216 -4.40 -30.07 0.48
CA VAL A 216 -4.14 -30.97 -0.65
C VAL A 216 -3.17 -30.35 -1.65
N ASP A 217 -3.39 -29.08 -2.03
CA ASP A 217 -2.57 -28.40 -3.03
C ASP A 217 -1.57 -27.37 -2.45
N GLY A 218 -1.65 -27.11 -1.13
CA GLY A 218 -0.76 -26.18 -0.42
C GLY A 218 -0.96 -24.72 -0.82
N ARG A 219 -2.10 -24.38 -1.42
CA ARG A 219 -2.40 -23.03 -1.93
C ARG A 219 -3.44 -22.34 -1.08
N CYS A 220 -3.36 -21.01 -0.95
CA CYS A 220 -4.47 -20.23 -0.45
C CYS A 220 -5.50 -19.98 -1.55
N HIS A 221 -6.77 -20.14 -1.18
CA HIS A 221 -7.96 -19.94 -2.00
C HIS A 221 -8.89 -18.94 -1.32
N CYS A 222 -9.92 -18.50 -2.04
CA CYS A 222 -11.02 -17.72 -1.47
C CYS A 222 -12.35 -18.29 -1.95
N SER A 223 -13.20 -18.71 -1.01
CA SER A 223 -14.61 -19.01 -1.29
C SER A 223 -15.39 -17.71 -1.29
N ILE A 224 -16.01 -17.41 -2.42
CA ILE A 224 -16.94 -16.30 -2.60
C ILE A 224 -18.34 -16.91 -2.54
N PRO A 225 -19.25 -16.43 -1.67
CA PRO A 225 -20.64 -16.86 -1.67
C PRO A 225 -21.27 -16.68 -3.06
N ALA A 226 -22.16 -17.60 -3.42
CA ALA A 226 -22.98 -17.47 -4.63
C ALA A 226 -24.04 -16.40 -4.45
#